data_AF-A0AAP0R5D3-F1
#
_entry.id   AF-A0AAP0R5D3-F1
#
_cell.length_a   1.000
_cell.length_b   1.000
_cell.length_c   1.000
_cell.angle_alpha   90.00
_cell.angle_beta   90.00
_cell.angle_gamma   90.00
#
_symmetry.space_group_name_H-M   'P 1'
#
loop_
_entity.id
_entity.type
_entity.pdbx_description
1 polymer ?
#
loop_
_entity_poly.entity_id
_entity_poly.type
_entity_poly.pdbx_seq_one_letter_code
_entity_poly.pdbx_strand_id
1 'polypeptide(L)'
;MKSLQREFLRMLDAGFRPDLTSFNIRALAFSRMSLFWDLHLSLEHMKHEKVTPDLVTYGCVVDAYLDRRLGRNLDFALGKMYMDDHPLVSTDPFVFEVLGKGDFHSSSESLLEFTRQREWTYKELIATYLKKRYRSNQIFWNY
;
A
#
# COMPACT_ATOMS: atom_id res chain seq x y z
N MET A 1 -3.98 -8.10 16.12
CA MET A 1 -5.38 -7.81 15.75
C MET A 1 -6.19 -9.09 15.55
N LYS A 2 -6.60 -9.78 16.62
CA LYS A 2 -7.46 -10.96 16.47
C LYS A 2 -8.90 -10.58 16.06
N SER A 3 -9.32 -9.35 16.34
CA SER A 3 -10.66 -8.84 15.99
C SER A 3 -10.83 -8.66 14.49
N LEU A 4 -9.95 -7.92 13.81
CA LEU A 4 -10.11 -7.62 12.38
C LEU A 4 -10.10 -8.89 11.51
N GLN A 5 -9.17 -9.82 11.77
CA GLN A 5 -9.13 -11.09 11.06
C GLN A 5 -10.42 -11.90 11.29
N ARG A 6 -10.96 -11.88 12.52
CA ARG A 6 -12.21 -12.57 12.84
C ARG A 6 -13.42 -11.93 12.16
N GLU A 7 -13.53 -10.61 12.14
CA GLU A 7 -14.64 -9.94 11.45
C GLU A 7 -14.55 -10.17 9.93
N PHE A 8 -13.35 -10.23 9.36
CA PHE A 8 -13.16 -10.60 7.96
C PHE A 8 -13.61 -12.04 7.69
N LEU A 9 -13.28 -13.00 8.57
CA LEU A 9 -13.78 -14.38 8.44
C LEU A 9 -15.30 -14.45 8.56
N ARG A 10 -15.90 -13.71 9.50
CA ARG A 10 -17.37 -13.64 9.62
C ARG A 10 -18.04 -13.09 8.36
N MET A 11 -17.41 -12.11 7.71
CA MET A 11 -17.88 -11.59 6.42
C MET A 11 -17.88 -12.70 5.35
N LEU A 12 -16.82 -13.51 5.28
CA LEU A 12 -16.76 -14.67 4.39
C LEU A 12 -17.81 -15.73 4.74
N ASP A 13 -17.95 -16.07 6.01
CA ASP A 13 -18.92 -17.06 6.51
C ASP A 13 -20.37 -16.63 6.23
N ALA A 14 -20.63 -15.33 6.20
CA ALA A 14 -21.91 -14.74 5.82
C ALA A 14 -22.13 -14.70 4.29
N GLY A 15 -21.18 -15.20 3.48
CA GLY A 15 -21.29 -15.30 2.03
C GLY A 15 -20.89 -14.05 1.25
N PHE A 16 -20.34 -13.03 1.92
CA PHE A 16 -19.82 -11.85 1.22
C PHE A 16 -18.50 -12.15 0.54
N ARG A 17 -18.32 -11.63 -0.67
CA ARG A 17 -17.06 -11.67 -1.40
C ARG A 17 -16.27 -10.39 -1.12
N PRO A 18 -15.10 -10.46 -0.49
CA PRO A 18 -14.28 -9.28 -0.26
C PRO A 18 -13.84 -8.67 -1.58
N ASP A 19 -13.96 -7.36 -1.68
CA ASP A 19 -13.48 -6.57 -2.80
C ASP A 19 -12.16 -5.86 -2.47
N LEU A 20 -11.65 -5.10 -3.44
CA LEU A 20 -10.44 -4.29 -3.27
C LEU A 20 -10.49 -3.41 -2.01
N THR A 21 -11.61 -2.73 -1.77
CA THR A 21 -11.80 -1.85 -0.60
C THR A 21 -11.71 -2.64 0.71
N SER A 22 -12.37 -3.80 0.79
CA SER A 22 -12.32 -4.69 1.95
C SER A 22 -10.89 -5.17 2.25
N PHE A 23 -10.14 -5.55 1.22
CA PHE A 23 -8.74 -5.93 1.36
C PHE A 23 -7.85 -4.74 1.77
N ASN A 24 -8.07 -3.56 1.20
CA ASN A 24 -7.26 -2.38 1.49
C ASN A 24 -7.52 -1.81 2.88
N ILE A 25 -8.75 -1.87 3.41
CA ILE A 25 -9.04 -1.57 4.82
C ILE A 25 -8.17 -2.45 5.74
N ARG A 26 -8.10 -3.75 5.43
CA ARG A 26 -7.28 -4.69 6.19
C ARG A 26 -5.79 -4.44 6.03
N ALA A 27 -5.32 -4.19 4.80
CA ALA A 27 -3.92 -3.90 4.51
C ALA A 27 -3.44 -2.60 5.19
N LEU A 28 -4.26 -1.54 5.18
CA LEU A 28 -3.97 -0.28 5.88
C LEU A 28 -3.80 -0.49 7.38
N ALA A 29 -4.73 -1.23 7.99
CA ALA A 29 -4.66 -1.53 9.41
C ALA A 29 -3.39 -2.34 9.76
N PHE A 30 -3.06 -3.37 8.97
CA PHE A 30 -1.85 -4.16 9.18
C PHE A 30 -0.56 -3.38 8.92
N SER A 31 -0.54 -2.50 7.92
CA SER A 31 0.59 -1.64 7.59
C SER A 31 0.96 -0.74 8.77
N ARG A 32 -0.01 0.00 9.31
CA ARG A 32 0.18 0.92 10.46
C ARG A 32 0.59 0.24 11.74
N MET A 33 0.10 -0.98 11.95
CA MET A 33 0.47 -1.80 13.10
C MET A 33 1.76 -2.59 12.85
N SER A 34 2.33 -2.51 11.64
CA SER A 34 3.50 -3.26 11.19
C SER A 34 3.37 -4.77 11.38
N LEU A 35 2.16 -5.29 11.15
CA LEU A 35 1.85 -6.71 11.18
C LEU A 35 2.15 -7.32 9.80
N PHE A 36 3.45 -7.47 9.50
CA PHE A 36 3.92 -7.91 8.18
C PHE A 36 3.37 -9.26 7.75
N TRP A 37 3.27 -10.23 8.66
CA TRP A 37 2.71 -11.54 8.35
C TRP A 37 1.26 -11.45 7.87
N ASP A 38 0.43 -10.72 8.61
CA ASP A 38 -0.98 -10.53 8.26
C ASP A 38 -1.14 -9.68 6.98
N LEU A 39 -0.27 -8.68 6.78
CA LEU A 39 -0.23 -7.88 5.56
C LEU A 39 0.07 -8.75 4.34
N HIS A 40 1.14 -9.54 4.38
CA HIS A 40 1.52 -10.43 3.28
C HIS A 40 0.47 -11.52 3.03
N LEU A 41 -0.08 -12.11 4.08
CA LEU A 41 -1.17 -13.07 3.95
C LEU A 41 -2.41 -12.43 3.28
N SER A 42 -2.66 -11.15 3.55
CA SER A 42 -3.73 -10.40 2.88
C SER A 42 -3.49 -10.27 1.38
N LEU A 43 -2.25 -9.98 0.97
CA LEU A 43 -1.87 -9.87 -0.44
C LEU A 43 -1.97 -11.21 -1.17
N GLU A 44 -1.54 -12.30 -0.55
CA GLU A 44 -1.72 -13.65 -1.12
C GLU A 44 -3.20 -14.00 -1.28
N HIS A 45 -4.04 -13.60 -0.33
CA HIS A 45 -5.48 -13.78 -0.44
C HIS A 45 -6.09 -12.92 -1.56
N MET A 46 -5.67 -11.66 -1.74
CA MET A 46 -6.07 -10.86 -2.91
C MET A 46 -5.75 -11.57 -4.22
N LYS A 47 -4.53 -12.14 -4.33
CA LYS A 47 -4.10 -12.88 -5.50
C LYS A 47 -4.96 -14.13 -5.75
N HIS A 48 -5.31 -14.87 -4.70
CA HIS A 48 -6.18 -16.04 -4.80
C HIS A 48 -7.57 -15.68 -5.33
N GLU A 49 -8.16 -14.60 -4.80
CA GLU A 49 -9.47 -14.08 -5.20
C GLU A 49 -9.42 -13.25 -6.51
N LYS A 50 -8.24 -13.14 -7.13
CA LYS A 50 -7.99 -12.36 -8.36
C LYS A 50 -8.38 -10.87 -8.22
N VAL A 51 -8.19 -10.31 -7.02
CA VAL A 51 -8.36 -8.88 -6.76
C VAL A 51 -7.04 -8.18 -7.04
N THR A 52 -7.03 -7.29 -8.04
CA THR A 52 -5.83 -6.54 -8.45
C THR A 52 -5.47 -5.47 -7.40
N PRO A 53 -4.25 -5.47 -6.86
CA PRO A 53 -3.76 -4.40 -5.98
C PRO A 53 -3.81 -3.03 -6.65
N ASP A 54 -4.16 -2.00 -5.89
CA ASP A 54 -4.17 -0.60 -6.36
C ASP A 54 -3.13 0.24 -5.62
N LEU A 55 -3.05 1.54 -5.91
CA LEU A 55 -2.05 2.44 -5.29
C LEU A 55 -2.11 2.44 -3.76
N VAL A 56 -3.28 2.22 -3.16
CA VAL A 56 -3.42 2.10 -1.71
C VAL A 56 -2.74 0.82 -1.23
N THR A 57 -2.93 -0.30 -1.93
CA THR A 57 -2.29 -1.58 -1.60
C THR A 57 -0.77 -1.48 -1.65
N TYR A 58 -0.20 -0.89 -2.71
CA TYR A 58 1.25 -0.66 -2.82
C TYR A 58 1.75 0.26 -1.69
N GLY A 59 1.01 1.33 -1.40
CA GLY A 59 1.32 2.23 -0.29
C GLY A 59 1.37 1.54 1.06
N CYS A 60 0.45 0.62 1.34
CA CYS A 60 0.46 -0.16 2.58
C CYS A 60 1.77 -0.92 2.77
N VAL A 61 2.31 -1.53 1.71
CA VAL A 61 3.58 -2.27 1.77
C VAL A 61 4.75 -1.31 1.91
N VAL A 62 4.80 -0.27 1.08
CA VAL A 62 5.89 0.72 1.08
C VAL A 62 6.01 1.40 2.45
N ASP A 63 4.91 1.93 2.96
CA ASP A 63 4.90 2.68 4.23
C ASP A 63 5.28 1.75 5.40
N ALA A 64 4.70 0.55 5.49
CA ALA A 64 5.01 -0.42 6.56
C ALA A 64 6.50 -0.76 6.63
N TYR A 65 7.13 -1.03 5.47
CA TYR A 65 8.54 -1.38 5.40
C TYR A 65 9.45 -0.20 5.73
N LEU A 66 9.12 0.99 5.25
CA LEU A 66 9.96 2.16 5.49
C LEU A 66 9.87 2.66 6.93
N ASP A 67 8.70 2.60 7.55
CA ASP A 67 8.50 2.99 8.94
C ASP A 67 9.26 2.08 9.91
N ARG A 68 9.52 0.84 9.51
CA ARG A 68 10.37 -0.10 10.25
C ARG A 68 11.82 -0.13 9.80
N ARG A 69 12.24 0.80 8.94
CA ARG A 69 13.61 0.88 8.38
C ARG A 69 14.03 -0.40 7.62
N LEU A 70 13.05 -1.11 7.06
CA LEU A 70 13.23 -2.33 6.26
C LEU A 70 13.26 -2.05 4.75
N GLY A 71 13.56 -0.82 4.32
CA GLY A 71 13.54 -0.44 2.89
C GLY A 71 14.38 -1.34 1.98
N ARG A 72 15.46 -1.97 2.49
CA ARG A 72 16.28 -2.95 1.74
C ARG A 72 15.54 -4.24 1.40
N ASN A 73 14.46 -4.56 2.12
CA ASN A 73 13.63 -5.75 1.90
C ASN A 73 12.40 -5.46 1.04
N LEU A 74 12.22 -4.20 0.60
CA LEU A 74 11.03 -3.78 -0.13
C LEU A 74 10.94 -4.47 -1.50
N ASP A 75 12.05 -4.65 -2.21
CA ASP A 75 12.06 -5.35 -3.51
C ASP A 75 11.58 -6.80 -3.37
N PHE A 76 11.90 -7.48 -2.27
CA PHE A 76 11.39 -8.82 -1.99
C PHE A 76 9.89 -8.81 -1.72
N ALA A 77 9.40 -7.83 -0.96
CA ALA A 77 7.98 -7.68 -0.64
C ALA A 77 7.13 -7.38 -1.89
N LEU A 78 7.63 -6.46 -2.72
CA LEU A 78 6.94 -5.99 -3.91
C LEU A 78 7.14 -6.91 -5.12
N GLY A 79 8.16 -7.77 -5.13
CA GLY A 79 8.40 -8.72 -6.23
C GLY A 79 7.27 -9.73 -6.47
N LYS A 80 6.29 -9.80 -5.56
CA LYS A 80 5.07 -10.59 -5.70
C LYS A 80 3.91 -9.83 -6.36
N MET A 81 4.07 -8.53 -6.59
CA MET A 81 3.08 -7.61 -7.15
C MET A 81 3.49 -7.18 -8.57
N TYR A 82 2.53 -6.72 -9.38
CA TYR A 82 2.76 -6.29 -10.76
C TYR A 82 3.32 -4.85 -10.78
N MET A 83 4.64 -4.74 -10.73
CA MET A 83 5.35 -3.46 -10.56
C MET A 83 5.35 -2.56 -11.81
N ASP A 84 5.14 -3.15 -12.99
CA ASP A 84 5.15 -2.43 -14.26
C ASP A 84 3.74 -1.93 -14.66
N ASP A 85 2.71 -2.23 -13.87
CA ASP A 85 1.35 -1.73 -14.08
C ASP A 85 1.23 -0.23 -13.74
N HIS A 86 0.21 0.40 -14.32
CA HIS A 86 -0.12 1.80 -14.10
C HIS A 86 -0.84 2.01 -12.75
N PRO A 87 -0.51 3.08 -12.02
CA PRO A 87 -1.12 3.38 -10.75
C PRO A 87 -2.58 3.80 -10.92
N LEU A 88 -3.47 3.04 -10.29
CA LEU A 88 -4.89 3.35 -10.19
C LEU A 88 -5.31 3.43 -8.72
N VAL A 89 -6.36 4.20 -8.44
CA VAL A 89 -7.05 4.21 -7.14
C VAL A 89 -8.49 3.84 -7.42
N SER A 90 -8.87 2.62 -7.03
CA SER A 90 -10.27 2.15 -7.10
C SER A 90 -10.83 1.87 -5.70
N THR A 91 -10.00 1.99 -4.67
CA THR A 91 -10.43 2.01 -3.27
C THR A 91 -11.44 3.12 -3.02
N ASP A 92 -12.51 2.80 -2.27
CA ASP A 92 -13.55 3.76 -1.90
C ASP A 92 -12.93 5.01 -1.19
N PRO A 93 -13.24 6.24 -1.65
CA PRO A 93 -12.71 7.47 -1.05
C PRO A 93 -12.99 7.62 0.45
N PHE A 94 -14.09 7.05 0.96
CA PHE A 94 -14.45 7.08 2.37
C PHE A 94 -13.38 6.42 3.26
N VAL A 95 -12.62 5.46 2.71
CA VAL A 95 -11.47 4.87 3.41
C VAL A 95 -10.45 5.94 3.78
N PHE A 96 -10.23 6.94 2.92
CA PHE A 96 -9.29 8.04 3.19
C PHE A 96 -9.83 9.04 4.21
N GLU A 97 -11.16 9.20 4.30
CA GLU A 97 -11.77 10.05 5.33
C GLU A 97 -11.66 9.41 6.72
N VAL A 98 -11.89 8.10 6.81
CA VAL A 98 -11.90 7.37 8.09
C VAL A 98 -10.51 6.99 8.56
N LEU A 99 -9.69 6.43 7.67
CA LEU A 99 -8.36 5.96 8.02
C LEU A 99 -7.30 7.02 7.71
N GLY A 100 -7.47 7.88 6.71
CA GLY A 100 -6.40 8.75 6.23
C GLY A 100 -5.50 8.05 5.20
N LYS A 101 -4.80 8.86 4.39
CA LYS A 101 -3.86 8.38 3.36
C LYS A 101 -2.49 8.06 3.98
N GLY A 102 -1.78 7.11 3.37
CA GLY A 102 -0.37 6.85 3.66
C GLY A 102 0.55 7.90 3.00
N ASP A 103 1.81 7.95 3.45
CA ASP A 103 2.79 8.92 2.95
C ASP A 103 3.12 8.66 1.47
N PHE A 104 3.31 7.38 1.11
CA PHE A 104 3.53 6.99 -0.27
C PHE A 104 2.35 7.42 -1.16
N HIS A 105 1.12 7.07 -0.76
CA HIS A 105 -0.09 7.42 -1.52
C HIS A 105 -0.19 8.94 -1.74
N SER A 106 -0.05 9.72 -0.67
CA SER A 106 -0.19 11.19 -0.74
C SER A 106 0.89 11.82 -1.62
N SER A 107 2.12 11.32 -1.52
CA SER A 107 3.21 11.78 -2.39
C SER A 107 3.02 11.37 -3.85
N SER A 108 2.46 10.18 -4.11
CA SER A 108 2.18 9.69 -5.46
C SER A 108 1.02 10.43 -6.10
N GLU A 109 -0.07 10.66 -5.38
CA GLU A 109 -1.22 11.45 -5.85
C GLU A 109 -0.77 12.86 -6.26
N SER A 110 -0.05 13.55 -5.38
CA SER A 110 0.52 14.87 -5.71
C SER A 110 1.37 14.82 -6.98
N LEU A 111 2.26 13.82 -7.11
CA LEU A 111 3.13 13.68 -8.27
C LEU A 111 2.33 13.44 -9.56
N LEU A 112 1.34 12.56 -9.53
CA LEU A 112 0.48 12.25 -10.67
C LEU A 112 -0.35 13.47 -11.11
N GLU A 113 -0.81 14.29 -10.16
CA GLU A 113 -1.50 15.54 -10.46
C GLU A 113 -0.64 16.55 -11.22
N PHE A 114 0.67 16.62 -10.90
CA PHE A 114 1.62 17.49 -11.59
C PHE A 114 2.13 16.93 -12.93
N THR A 115 2.03 15.62 -13.15
CA THR A 115 2.68 14.94 -14.28
C THR A 115 1.69 14.23 -15.21
N ARG A 116 0.51 14.82 -15.42
CA ARG A 116 -0.61 14.27 -16.20
C ARG A 116 -0.29 13.85 -17.65
N GLN A 117 0.81 14.33 -18.21
CA GLN A 117 1.22 14.03 -19.60
C GLN A 117 2.10 12.78 -19.72
N ARG A 118 2.52 12.20 -18.59
CA ARG A 118 3.38 11.03 -18.56
C ARG A 118 2.64 9.88 -17.89
N GLU A 119 2.72 8.71 -18.51
CA GLU A 119 2.34 7.47 -17.85
C GLU A 119 3.40 7.06 -16.84
N TRP A 120 2.96 6.70 -15.65
CA TRP A 120 3.80 6.20 -14.58
C TRP A 120 3.53 4.72 -14.36
N THR A 121 4.54 4.01 -13.85
CA THR A 121 4.36 2.67 -13.29
C THR A 121 4.56 2.70 -11.78
N TYR A 122 4.08 1.65 -11.08
CA TYR A 122 4.33 1.50 -9.65
C TYR A 122 5.83 1.50 -9.32
N LYS A 123 6.65 0.85 -10.14
CA LYS A 123 8.12 0.85 -10.03
C LYS A 123 8.71 2.25 -10.04
N GLU A 124 8.27 3.09 -10.97
CA GLU A 124 8.77 4.47 -11.09
C GLU A 124 8.32 5.36 -9.93
N LEU A 125 7.06 5.23 -9.50
CA LEU A 125 6.54 5.97 -8.35
C LEU A 125 7.31 5.62 -7.07
N ILE A 126 7.53 4.34 -6.79
CA ILE A 126 8.25 3.87 -5.61
C ILE A 126 9.70 4.32 -5.65
N ALA A 127 10.39 4.16 -6.79
CA ALA A 127 11.76 4.65 -6.94
C ALA A 127 11.87 6.17 -6.72
N THR A 128 10.90 6.94 -7.20
CA THR A 128 10.87 8.40 -7.04
C THR A 128 10.63 8.79 -5.59
N TYR A 129 9.68 8.12 -4.92
CA TYR A 129 9.38 8.31 -3.51
C TYR A 129 10.58 7.98 -2.61
N LEU A 130 11.25 6.85 -2.83
CA LEU A 130 12.44 6.46 -2.06
C LEU A 130 13.60 7.45 -2.24
N LYS A 131 13.84 7.92 -3.46
CA LYS A 131 14.85 8.97 -3.73
C LYS A 131 14.54 10.26 -2.99
N LYS A 132 13.27 10.68 -2.97
CA LYS A 132 12.81 11.87 -2.23
C LYS A 132 13.04 11.71 -0.72
N ARG A 133 12.62 10.59 -0.14
CA ARG A 133 12.76 10.30 1.30
C ARG A 133 14.23 10.21 1.74
N TYR A 134 15.10 9.62 0.91
CA TYR A 134 16.54 9.57 1.18
C TYR A 134 17.17 10.97 1.22
N ARG A 135 16.86 11.83 0.24
CA ARG A 135 17.36 13.22 0.21
C ARG A 135 16.89 14.03 1.43
N SER A 136 15.61 13.92 1.79
CA SER A 136 15.08 14.58 2.99
C SER A 136 15.83 14.17 4.25
N ASN A 137 16.17 12.89 4.39
CA ASN A 137 16.93 12.41 5.55
C ASN A 137 18.39 12.90 5.60
N GLN A 138 19.02 13.22 4.46
CA GLN A 138 20.40 13.74 4.42
C GLN A 138 20.49 15.23 4.81
N ILE A 139 19.46 16.02 4.51
CA ILE A 139 19.47 17.47 4.78
C ILE A 139 19.53 17.78 6.28
N PHE A 140 19.02 16.89 7.13
CA PHE A 140 19.03 17.05 8.60
C PHE A 140 20.38 16.78 9.28
N TRP A 141 21.42 16.32 8.56
CA TRP A 141 22.75 16.06 9.14
C TRP A 141 23.79 17.15 8.84
N ASN A 142 23.37 18.27 8.23
CA ASN A 142 24.27 19.37 7.84
C ASN A 142 24.20 20.60 8.78
N TYR A 143 23.75 20.42 10.04
CA TYR A 143 23.75 21.47 11.07
C TYR A 143 24.39 20.98 12.36
#